data_AF-A0A9E5ULM0-F1
#
_entry.id   AF-A0A9E5ULM0-F1
#
_cell.length_a   1.000
_cell.length_b   1.000
_cell.length_c   1.000
_cell.angle_alpha   90.00
_cell.angle_beta   90.00
_cell.angle_gamma   90.00
#
_symmetry.space_group_name_H-M   'P 1'
#
loop_
_entity.id
_entity.type
_entity.pdbx_description
1 polymer ?
#
loop_
_entity_poly.entity_id
_entity_poly.type
_entity_poly.pdbx_seq_one_letter_code
_entity_poly.pdbx_strand_id
1 'polypeptide(L)'
;MRLSALPSPPPSKQPADLYKIWVNSSPKPIPQYQTLVGLNIRGLVQLVSNFGETAGQLSGPVGIVRIGADLVANDGSSVFWFTALISINLAILNILPLPALDGGQLLFLGIEAVRGRRLPKILEERVMQTGLVFLLGLGVILIFKDTLSIFEQ
;
A
#
# COMPACT_ATOMS: atom_id res chain seq x y z
N MET A 1 -4.03 -75.97 0.08
CA MET A 1 -4.38 -74.69 0.74
C MET A 1 -5.28 -73.90 -0.20
N ARG A 2 -6.51 -73.62 0.21
CA ARG A 2 -7.48 -72.84 -0.58
C ARG A 2 -7.19 -71.34 -0.38
N LEU A 3 -6.95 -70.59 -1.46
CA LEU A 3 -6.91 -69.12 -1.40
C LEU A 3 -8.30 -68.61 -1.02
N SER A 4 -8.42 -68.08 0.20
CA SER A 4 -9.58 -67.30 0.64
C SER A 4 -9.65 -66.03 -0.19
N ALA A 5 -10.75 -65.86 -0.93
CA ALA A 5 -11.02 -64.69 -1.75
C ALA A 5 -10.92 -63.40 -0.91
N LEU A 6 -10.09 -62.46 -1.35
CA LEU A 6 -10.04 -61.12 -0.77
C LEU A 6 -11.40 -60.44 -0.96
N PRO A 7 -11.94 -59.76 0.08
CA PRO A 7 -13.18 -59.01 -0.05
C PRO A 7 -13.04 -57.96 -1.15
N SER A 8 -14.06 -57.82 -1.99
CA SER A 8 -14.07 -56.85 -3.08
C SER A 8 -13.98 -55.42 -2.53
N PRO A 9 -13.20 -54.54 -3.18
CA PRO A 9 -13.05 -53.15 -2.74
C PRO A 9 -14.42 -52.45 -2.74
N PRO A 10 -14.63 -51.48 -1.82
CA PRO A 10 -15.88 -50.73 -1.76
C PRO A 10 -16.18 -50.04 -3.09
N PRO A 11 -17.46 -49.89 -3.46
CA PRO A 11 -17.85 -49.24 -4.70
C PRO A 11 -17.26 -47.82 -4.76
N SER A 12 -16.63 -47.48 -5.88
CA SER A 12 -16.14 -46.13 -6.11
C SER A 12 -17.32 -45.16 -6.08
N LYS A 13 -17.23 -44.16 -5.20
CA LYS A 13 -18.27 -43.13 -5.09
C LYS A 13 -18.46 -42.49 -6.46
N GLN A 14 -19.70 -42.43 -6.91
CA GLN A 14 -20.01 -41.87 -8.22
C GLN A 14 -19.62 -40.38 -8.21
N PRO A 15 -19.10 -39.80 -9.31
CA PRO A 15 -18.69 -38.40 -9.35
C PRO A 15 -19.80 -37.43 -8.90
N ALA A 16 -21.06 -37.84 -9.13
CA ALA A 16 -22.27 -37.15 -8.68
C ALA A 16 -22.39 -37.06 -7.14
N ASP A 17 -21.88 -38.04 -6.41
CA ASP A 17 -21.96 -38.04 -4.95
C ASP A 17 -20.83 -37.21 -4.34
N LEU A 18 -19.68 -37.14 -5.02
CA LEU A 18 -18.53 -36.35 -4.60
C LEU A 18 -18.83 -34.84 -4.66
N TYR A 19 -19.56 -34.36 -5.68
CA TYR A 19 -19.92 -32.95 -5.72
C TYR A 19 -20.85 -32.56 -4.57
N LYS A 20 -21.82 -33.42 -4.20
CA LYS A 20 -22.77 -33.12 -3.11
C LYS A 20 -22.07 -33.04 -1.76
N ILE A 21 -21.09 -33.92 -1.53
CA ILE A 21 -20.29 -33.93 -0.31
C ILE A 21 -19.45 -32.65 -0.24
N TRP A 22 -18.82 -32.24 -1.34
CA TRP A 22 -18.00 -31.02 -1.38
C TRP A 22 -18.85 -29.75 -1.16
N VAL A 23 -20.03 -29.69 -1.78
CA VAL A 23 -20.97 -28.56 -1.64
C VAL A 23 -21.55 -28.47 -0.22
N ASN A 24 -21.97 -29.58 0.39
CA ASN A 24 -22.58 -29.57 1.72
C ASN A 24 -21.55 -29.47 2.86
N SER A 25 -20.29 -29.82 2.60
CA SER A 25 -19.18 -29.69 3.57
C SER A 25 -18.45 -28.35 3.45
N SER A 26 -18.79 -27.54 2.45
CA SER A 26 -18.24 -26.19 2.32
C SER A 26 -18.69 -25.35 3.52
N PRO A 27 -17.76 -24.78 4.31
CA PRO A 27 -18.13 -23.95 5.44
C PRO A 27 -19.00 -22.79 4.93
N LYS A 28 -20.23 -22.68 5.43
CA LYS A 28 -21.10 -21.55 5.12
C LYS A 28 -20.35 -20.27 5.50
N PRO A 29 -20.33 -19.22 4.65
CA PRO A 29 -19.62 -18.00 4.95
C PRO A 29 -20.15 -17.46 6.28
N ILE A 30 -19.30 -17.51 7.30
CA ILE A 30 -19.70 -17.16 8.66
C ILE A 30 -19.96 -15.65 8.65
N PRO A 31 -21.12 -15.16 9.16
CA PRO A 31 -21.48 -13.74 9.08
C PRO A 31 -20.40 -12.78 9.60
N GLN A 32 -19.54 -13.26 10.52
CA GLN A 32 -18.43 -12.50 11.08
C GLN A 32 -17.37 -12.10 10.04
N TYR A 33 -17.10 -12.92 9.02
CA TYR A 33 -16.14 -12.56 7.96
C TYR A 33 -16.63 -11.37 7.14
N GLN A 34 -17.94 -11.31 6.86
CA GLN A 34 -18.53 -10.19 6.14
C GLN A 34 -18.43 -8.90 6.97
N THR A 35 -18.58 -9.00 8.29
CA THR A 35 -18.37 -7.88 9.22
C THR A 35 -16.92 -7.42 9.25
N LEU A 36 -15.95 -8.33 9.33
CA LEU A 36 -14.51 -7.98 9.37
C LEU A 36 -14.02 -7.37 8.06
N VAL A 37 -14.46 -7.92 6.92
CA VAL A 37 -14.17 -7.37 5.59
C VAL A 37 -14.84 -6.00 5.44
N GLY A 38 -16.09 -5.87 5.86
CA GLY A 38 -16.82 -4.59 5.85
C GLY A 38 -16.16 -3.52 6.71
N LEU A 39 -15.63 -3.87 7.88
CA LEU A 39 -14.91 -2.95 8.76
C LEU A 39 -13.58 -2.49 8.15
N ASN A 40 -12.81 -3.40 7.54
CA ASN A 40 -11.56 -3.03 6.86
C ASN A 40 -11.81 -2.14 5.65
N ILE A 41 -12.81 -2.46 4.82
CA ILE A 41 -13.17 -1.64 3.66
C ILE A 41 -13.65 -0.25 4.11
N ARG A 42 -14.46 -0.16 5.16
CA ARG A 42 -14.89 1.15 5.71
C ARG A 42 -13.71 1.95 6.27
N GLY A 43 -12.78 1.30 6.97
CA GLY A 43 -11.56 1.94 7.44
C GLY A 43 -10.74 2.53 6.28
N LEU A 44 -10.55 1.77 5.19
CA LEU A 44 -9.86 2.26 3.99
C LEU A 44 -10.61 3.40 3.30
N VAL A 45 -11.94 3.29 3.16
CA VAL A 45 -12.77 4.36 2.59
C VAL A 45 -12.69 5.63 3.45
N GLN A 46 -12.67 5.49 4.77
CA GLN A 46 -12.59 6.63 5.69
C GLN A 46 -11.23 7.31 5.66
N LEU A 47 -10.13 6.55 5.49
CA LEU A 47 -8.79 7.11 5.28
C LEU A 47 -8.72 7.91 3.96
N VAL A 48 -9.39 7.44 2.92
CA VAL A 48 -9.45 8.13 1.63
C VAL A 48 -10.40 9.34 1.69
N SER A 49 -11.54 9.23 2.36
CA SER A 49 -12.54 10.31 2.44
C SER A 49 -12.10 11.44 3.38
N ASN A 50 -11.41 11.11 4.47
CA ASN A 50 -10.96 12.07 5.48
C ASN A 50 -9.44 12.29 5.43
N PHE A 51 -8.88 12.17 4.22
CA PHE A 51 -7.45 12.35 3.99
C PHE A 51 -6.96 13.72 4.49
N GLY A 52 -7.77 14.78 4.38
CA GLY A 52 -7.41 16.12 4.85
C GLY A 52 -7.21 16.23 6.37
N GLU A 53 -8.02 15.52 7.15
CA GLU A 53 -7.92 15.51 8.62
C GLU A 53 -6.74 14.64 9.07
N THR A 54 -6.54 13.50 8.39
CA THR A 54 -5.38 12.62 8.61
C THR A 54 -4.06 13.31 8.24
N ALA A 55 -4.03 14.01 7.10
CA ALA A 55 -2.87 14.75 6.63
C ALA A 55 -2.52 15.93 7.54
N GLY A 56 -3.50 16.54 8.21
CA GLY A 56 -3.27 17.59 9.21
C GLY A 56 -2.66 17.08 10.52
N GLN A 57 -2.77 15.78 10.81
CA GLN A 57 -2.14 15.13 11.98
C GLN A 57 -0.74 14.60 11.69
N LEU A 58 -0.32 14.55 10.42
CA LEU A 58 1.03 14.14 10.05
C LEU A 58 2.01 15.27 10.39
N SER A 59 3.08 14.92 11.12
CA SER A 59 4.19 15.84 11.35
C SER A 59 4.77 16.26 10.00
N GLY A 60 4.88 17.56 9.76
CA GLY A 60 5.54 18.08 8.58
C GLY A 60 7.05 17.78 8.57
N PRO A 61 7.76 18.13 7.49
CA PRO A 61 9.17 17.76 7.31
C PRO A 61 10.06 18.17 8.48
N VAL A 62 9.80 19.33 9.10
CA VAL A 62 10.58 19.83 10.24
C VAL A 62 10.24 19.03 11.51
N GLY A 63 8.96 18.70 11.71
CA GLY A 63 8.51 17.85 12.82
C GLY A 63 9.11 16.45 12.78
N ILE A 64 9.20 15.84 11.59
CA ILE A 64 9.83 14.52 11.40
C ILE A 64 11.31 14.56 11.81
N VAL A 65 12.04 15.59 11.39
CA VAL A 65 13.46 15.76 11.77
C VAL A 65 13.61 15.94 13.28
N ARG A 66 12.74 16.73 13.91
CA ARG A 66 12.75 16.93 15.36
C ARG A 66 12.52 15.63 16.13
N ILE A 67 11.48 14.87 15.78
CA ILE A 67 11.18 13.58 16.41
C ILE A 67 12.37 12.63 16.22
N GLY A 68 12.95 12.58 15.03
CA GLY A 68 14.14 11.77 14.75
C GLY A 68 15.33 12.15 15.63
N ALA A 69 15.60 13.45 15.79
CA ALA A 69 16.67 13.95 16.66
C ALA A 69 16.43 13.59 18.13
N ASP A 70 15.19 13.73 18.61
CA ASP A 70 14.81 13.38 19.98
C ASP A 70 14.97 11.86 20.25
N LEU A 71 14.59 11.01 19.29
CA LEU A 71 14.77 9.56 19.38
C LEU A 71 16.26 9.16 19.40
N VAL A 72 17.09 9.77 18.55
CA VAL A 72 18.54 9.52 18.54
C VAL A 72 19.18 9.92 19.88
N ALA A 73 18.72 11.01 20.49
CA ALA A 73 19.27 11.51 21.75
C ALA A 73 18.82 10.70 22.98
N ASN A 74 17.60 10.17 22.99
CA ASN A 74 16.98 9.61 24.21
C ASN A 74 16.67 8.10 24.14
N ASP A 75 16.50 7.53 22.95
CA ASP A 75 16.15 6.11 22.77
C ASP A 75 16.62 5.56 21.42
N GLY A 76 17.90 5.17 21.35
CA GLY A 76 18.53 4.62 20.16
C GLY A 76 17.88 3.33 19.63
N SER A 77 17.14 2.59 20.46
CA SER A 77 16.46 1.36 20.04
C SER A 77 15.22 1.66 19.18
N SER A 78 14.54 2.77 19.45
CA SER A 78 13.37 3.23 18.71
C SER A 78 13.70 3.87 17.36
N VAL A 79 14.95 4.30 17.15
CA VAL A 79 15.43 4.88 15.87
C VAL A 79 15.28 3.88 14.72
N PHE A 80 15.51 2.59 14.96
CA PHE A 80 15.35 1.55 13.94
C PHE A 80 13.90 1.49 13.45
N TRP A 81 12.94 1.43 14.37
CA TRP A 81 11.52 1.38 14.03
C TRP A 81 11.03 2.66 13.38
N PHE A 82 11.48 3.82 13.85
CA PHE A 82 11.18 5.11 13.22
C PHE A 82 11.71 5.17 11.79
N THR A 83 12.94 4.75 11.57
CA THR A 83 13.55 4.71 10.22
C THR A 83 12.82 3.72 9.31
N ALA A 84 12.44 2.55 9.82
CA ALA A 84 11.65 1.59 9.08
C ALA A 84 10.29 2.17 8.65
N LEU A 85 9.61 2.88 9.55
CA LEU A 85 8.34 3.56 9.25
C LEU A 85 8.50 4.63 8.18
N ILE A 86 9.52 5.50 8.28
CA ILE A 86 9.80 6.52 7.26
C ILE A 86 10.13 5.86 5.92
N SER A 87 10.93 4.79 5.91
CA SER A 87 11.30 4.06 4.70
C SER A 87 10.09 3.46 3.98
N ILE A 88 9.16 2.84 4.72
CA ILE A 88 7.90 2.33 4.16
C ILE A 88 7.08 3.46 3.56
N ASN A 89 6.94 4.59 4.25
CA ASN A 89 6.22 5.74 3.74
C ASN A 89 6.88 6.32 2.47
N LEU A 90 8.21 6.41 2.43
CA LEU A 90 8.94 6.83 1.25
C LEU A 90 8.77 5.84 0.08
N ALA A 91 8.75 4.53 0.34
CA ALA A 91 8.49 3.53 -0.68
C ALA A 91 7.08 3.68 -1.28
N ILE A 92 6.06 3.92 -0.44
CA ILE A 92 4.69 4.17 -0.89
C ILE A 92 4.63 5.46 -1.71
N LEU A 93 5.22 6.56 -1.22
CA LEU A 93 5.28 7.84 -1.93
C LEU A 93 5.99 7.71 -3.28
N ASN A 94 7.08 6.95 -3.35
CA ASN A 94 7.84 6.75 -4.58
C ASN A 94 7.06 5.98 -5.65
N ILE A 95 6.08 5.13 -5.28
CA ILE A 95 5.24 4.40 -6.24
C ILE A 95 4.11 5.26 -6.80
N LEU A 96 3.79 6.39 -6.15
CA LEU A 96 2.72 7.27 -6.63
C LEU A 96 3.04 7.80 -8.03
N PRO A 97 2.00 8.03 -8.87
CA PRO A 97 2.13 8.54 -10.23
C PRO A 97 2.45 10.05 -10.24
N LEU A 98 3.49 10.44 -9.50
CA LEU A 98 3.95 11.81 -9.35
C LEU A 98 5.21 12.02 -10.21
N PRO A 99 5.25 13.07 -11.03
CA PRO A 99 6.43 13.38 -11.83
C PRO A 99 7.63 13.71 -10.92
N ALA A 100 8.83 13.31 -11.35
CA ALA A 100 10.10 13.30 -10.61
C ALA A 100 10.31 12.19 -9.57
N LEU A 101 9.29 11.40 -9.26
CA LEU A 101 9.41 10.17 -8.47
C LEU A 101 9.47 8.92 -9.38
N ASP A 102 9.91 7.78 -8.84
CA ASP A 102 10.04 6.52 -9.58
C ASP A 102 8.70 6.09 -10.21
N GLY A 103 7.59 6.31 -9.50
CA GLY A 103 6.23 6.02 -9.93
C GLY A 103 5.75 6.89 -11.09
N GLY A 104 6.33 8.08 -11.29
CA GLY A 104 6.12 8.88 -12.49
C GLY A 104 6.67 8.20 -13.75
N GLN A 105 7.85 7.58 -13.64
CA GLN A 105 8.42 6.79 -14.74
C GLN A 105 7.60 5.52 -15.00
N LEU A 106 7.18 4.83 -13.93
CA LEU A 106 6.29 3.67 -14.03
C LEU A 106 4.95 4.03 -14.69
N LEU A 107 4.40 5.21 -14.41
CA LEU A 107 3.18 5.70 -15.05
C LEU A 107 3.40 5.88 -16.55
N PHE A 108 4.49 6.52 -16.99
CA PHE A 108 4.78 6.70 -18.41
C PHE A 108 4.99 5.36 -19.12
N LEU A 109 5.69 4.43 -18.48
CA LEU A 109 5.86 3.07 -18.98
C LEU A 109 4.51 2.34 -19.10
N GLY A 110 3.62 2.49 -18.12
CA GLY A 110 2.26 1.95 -18.16
C GLY A 110 1.45 2.54 -19.30
N ILE A 111 1.51 3.86 -19.50
CA ILE A 111 0.85 4.53 -20.64
C ILE A 111 1.43 4.04 -21.97
N GLU A 112 2.74 3.88 -22.09
CA GLU A 112 3.40 3.36 -23.29
C GLU A 112 2.97 1.91 -23.58
N ALA A 113 2.90 1.07 -22.54
CA ALA A 113 2.44 -0.31 -22.65
C ALA A 113 0.99 -0.41 -23.14
N VAL A 114 0.09 0.43 -22.62
CA VAL A 114 -1.32 0.48 -23.06
C VAL A 114 -1.44 1.04 -24.48
N ARG A 115 -0.65 2.07 -24.81
CA ARG A 115 -0.73 2.77 -26.11
C ARG A 115 0.00 2.03 -27.23
N GLY A 116 0.88 1.09 -26.90
CA GLY A 116 1.70 0.32 -27.84
C GLY A 116 2.73 1.14 -28.62
N ARG A 117 2.95 2.42 -28.27
CA ARG A 117 3.90 3.31 -28.93
C ARG A 117 4.57 4.26 -27.96
N ARG A 118 5.88 4.46 -28.16
CA ARG A 118 6.75 5.31 -27.33
C ARG A 118 6.22 6.72 -27.16
N LEU A 119 6.21 7.21 -25.92
CA LEU A 119 5.94 8.63 -25.66
C LEU A 119 7.05 9.50 -26.24
N PRO A 120 6.73 10.72 -26.73
CA PRO A 120 7.78 11.65 -27.13
C PRO A 120 8.67 11.93 -25.92
N LYS A 121 9.98 11.63 -26.03
CA LYS A 121 10.95 11.85 -24.95
C LYS A 121 10.91 13.28 -24.42
N ILE A 122 10.73 14.25 -25.32
CA ILE A 122 10.61 15.66 -24.94
C ILE A 122 9.44 15.92 -24.00
N LEU A 123 8.31 15.20 -24.12
CA LEU A 123 7.16 15.37 -23.24
C LEU A 123 7.45 14.76 -21.87
N GLU A 124 8.01 13.56 -21.84
CA GLU A 124 8.40 12.88 -20.61
C GLU A 124 9.42 13.72 -19.82
N GLU A 125 10.49 14.18 -20.47
CA GLU A 125 11.51 15.04 -19.88
C GLU A 125 10.91 16.35 -19.32
N ARG A 126 10.02 17.01 -20.08
CA ARG A 126 9.38 18.25 -19.64
C ARG A 126 8.47 18.03 -18.44
N VAL A 127 7.68 16.97 -18.43
CA VAL A 127 6.79 16.66 -17.31
C VAL A 127 7.60 16.28 -16.06
N MET A 128 8.63 15.45 -16.20
CA MET A 128 9.53 15.08 -15.10
C MET A 128 10.27 16.30 -14.53
N GLN A 129 10.83 17.16 -15.39
CA GLN A 129 11.53 18.36 -14.96
C GLN A 129 10.59 19.36 -14.27
N THR A 130 9.39 19.57 -14.83
CA THR A 130 8.38 20.46 -14.23
C THR A 130 7.92 19.92 -12.88
N GLY A 131 7.68 18.60 -12.79
CA GLY A 131 7.36 17.92 -11.54
C GLY A 131 8.44 18.07 -10.49
N LEU A 132 9.72 17.96 -10.87
CA LEU A 132 10.84 18.13 -9.96
C LEU A 132 10.88 19.54 -9.38
N VAL A 133 10.82 20.56 -10.23
CA VAL A 133 10.82 21.96 -9.79
C VAL A 133 9.62 22.25 -8.90
N PHE A 134 8.44 21.72 -9.27
CA PHE A 134 7.23 21.86 -8.48
C PHE A 134 7.35 21.21 -7.10
N LEU A 135 7.83 19.96 -7.02
CA LEU A 135 8.01 19.24 -5.76
C LEU A 135 9.07 19.88 -4.87
N LEU A 136 10.20 20.31 -5.43
CA LEU A 136 11.22 21.04 -4.67
C LEU A 136 10.68 22.37 -4.16
N GLY A 137 9.96 23.12 -4.99
CA GLY A 137 9.31 24.37 -4.60
C GLY A 137 8.28 24.16 -3.48
N LEU A 138 7.43 23.14 -3.61
CA LEU A 138 6.48 22.75 -2.58
C LEU A 138 7.18 22.35 -1.28
N GLY A 139 8.27 21.57 -1.36
CA GLY A 139 9.07 21.16 -0.21
C GLY A 139 9.65 22.35 0.55
N VAL A 140 10.20 23.33 -0.17
CA VAL A 140 10.69 24.59 0.42
C VAL A 140 9.55 25.33 1.12
N ILE A 141 8.40 25.51 0.45
CA ILE A 141 7.24 26.19 1.03
C ILE A 141 6.75 25.47 2.30
N LEU A 142 6.69 24.14 2.28
CA LEU A 142 6.27 23.34 3.44
C LEU A 142 7.22 23.52 4.61
N ILE A 143 8.54 23.48 4.37
CA ILE A 143 9.55 23.70 5.42
C ILE A 143 9.43 25.12 6.00
N PHE A 144 9.27 26.15 5.15
CA PHE A 144 9.06 27.53 5.61
C PHE A 144 7.79 27.64 6.46
N LYS A 145 6.68 27.06 6.00
CA LYS A 145 5.41 27.07 6.73
C LYS A 145 5.52 26.35 8.09
N ASP A 146 6.14 25.18 8.12
CA ASP A 146 6.38 24.40 9.34
C ASP A 146 7.27 25.17 10.32
N THR A 147 8.31 25.82 9.80
CA THR A 147 9.23 26.61 10.64
C THR A 147 8.49 27.78 11.27
N LEU A 148 7.66 28.51 10.52
CA LEU A 148 6.85 29.62 11.04
C LEU A 148 5.82 29.16 12.07
N SER A 149 5.14 28.05 11.83
CA SER A 149 4.12 27.54 12.77
C SER A 149 4.70 27.12 14.12
N ILE A 150 5.99 26.71 14.17
CA ILE A 150 6.69 26.40 15.42
C ILE A 150 7.00 27.66 16.24
N PHE A 151 7.20 28.82 15.60
CA PHE A 151 7.44 30.08 16.32
C PHE A 151 6.17 30.78 16.81
N GLU A 152 5.01 30.47 16.22
CA GLU A 152 3.71 30.99 16.65
C GLU A 152 3.07 30.18 17.78
N GLN A 153 3.72 29.12 18.24
CA GLN A 153 3.23 28.14 19.23
C GLN A 153 4.01 28.26 20.55
#